data_AF-A0A7Y2I3Y3-F1
#
_entry.id   AF-A0A7Y2I3Y3-F1
#
_cell.length_a   1.000
_cell.length_b   1.000
_cell.length_c   1.000
_cell.angle_alpha   90.00
_cell.angle_beta   90.00
_cell.angle_gamma   90.00
#
_symmetry.space_group_name_H-M   'P 1'
#
loop_
_entity.id
_entity.type
_entity.pdbx_description
1 polymer ?
#
loop_
_entity_poly.entity_id
_entity_poly.type
_entity_poly.pdbx_seq_one_letter_code
_entity_poly.pdbx_strand_id
1 'polypeptide(L)'
;FIVGSVIMGLAGGLYATFYAFISPQDVVPTLTFQIWAMLIVGGAGNNLGALVGTFLIWAVWTGSGWCLSKYAPVEAQIYTGTLQYILIGAIIVSMLLWRPQGIFPEKLVISQSGD
;
A
#
# COMPACT_ATOMS: atom_id res chain seq x y z
N PHE A 1 -15.83 -11.89 -1.15
CA PHE A 1 -15.12 -12.51 -2.29
C PHE A 1 -15.62 -11.95 -3.62
N ILE A 2 -16.86 -12.24 -4.04
CA ILE A 2 -17.41 -11.85 -5.36
C ILE A 2 -17.13 -10.39 -5.75
N VAL A 3 -17.53 -9.42 -4.92
CA VAL A 3 -17.35 -7.98 -5.21
C VAL A 3 -15.88 -7.62 -5.40
N GLY A 4 -15.00 -8.13 -4.53
CA GLY A 4 -13.55 -7.92 -4.64
C GLY A 4 -12.98 -8.53 -5.92
N SER A 5 -13.38 -9.76 -6.25
CA SER A 5 -12.94 -10.45 -7.47
C SER A 5 -13.38 -9.73 -8.75
N VAL A 6 -14.60 -9.19 -8.78
CA VAL A 6 -15.10 -8.38 -9.91
C VAL A 6 -14.25 -7.12 -10.08
N ILE A 7 -13.99 -6.38 -9.00
CA ILE A 7 -13.19 -5.14 -9.05
C ILE A 7 -11.76 -5.44 -9.49
N MET A 8 -11.13 -6.47 -8.91
CA MET A 8 -9.75 -6.86 -9.25
C MET A 8 -9.63 -7.33 -10.70
N GLY A 9 -10.60 -8.12 -11.19
CA GLY A 9 -10.64 -8.59 -12.57
C GLY A 9 -10.82 -7.44 -13.58
N LEU A 10 -11.73 -6.51 -13.29
CA LEU A 10 -11.94 -5.32 -14.12
C LEU A 10 -10.71 -4.41 -14.15
N ALA A 11 -10.09 -4.17 -12.99
CA ALA A 11 -8.87 -3.35 -12.89
C ALA A 11 -7.72 -3.96 -13.72
N GLY A 12 -7.49 -5.27 -13.60
CA GLY A 12 -6.47 -5.97 -14.38
C GLY A 12 -6.74 -5.99 -15.88
N GLY A 13 -7.99 -6.22 -16.28
CA GLY A 13 -8.41 -6.17 -17.69
C GLY A 13 -8.20 -4.78 -18.30
N LEU A 14 -8.65 -3.73 -17.60
CA LEU A 14 -8.44 -2.34 -18.03
C LEU A 14 -6.96 -1.99 -18.11
N TYR A 15 -6.16 -2.40 -17.12
CA TYR A 15 -4.71 -2.18 -17.11
C TYR A 15 -4.05 -2.79 -18.35
N ALA A 16 -4.34 -4.06 -18.65
CA ALA A 16 -3.75 -4.75 -19.80
C ALA A 16 -4.16 -4.11 -21.14
N THR A 17 -5.43 -3.72 -21.29
CA THR A 17 -5.91 -3.06 -22.50
C THR A 17 -5.32 -1.65 -22.67
N PHE A 18 -5.16 -0.90 -21.57
CA PHE A 18 -4.64 0.47 -21.62
C PHE A 18 -3.15 0.51 -21.98
N TYR A 19 -2.34 -0.36 -21.38
CA TYR A 19 -0.89 -0.41 -21.66
C TYR A 19 -0.54 -1.14 -22.95
N ALA A 20 -1.41 -2.03 -23.43
CA ALA A 20 -1.27 -2.86 -24.66
C ALA A 20 -0.03 -3.76 -24.75
N PHE A 21 0.99 -3.51 -23.93
CA PHE A 21 2.22 -4.27 -23.78
C PHE A 21 2.69 -4.14 -22.33
N ILE A 22 3.08 -5.27 -21.72
CA ILE A 22 3.65 -5.31 -20.37
C ILE A 22 5.03 -5.95 -20.46
N SER A 23 6.04 -5.22 -20.01
CA SER A 23 7.41 -5.71 -19.89
C SER A 23 7.72 -6.18 -18.46
N PRO A 24 8.70 -7.07 -18.25
CA PRO A 24 9.03 -7.58 -16.90
C PRO A 24 9.43 -6.49 -15.90
N GLN A 25 9.95 -5.38 -16.39
CA GLN A 25 10.32 -4.19 -15.62
C GLN A 25 9.10 -3.36 -15.15
N ASP A 26 7.90 -3.60 -15.68
CA ASP A 26 6.67 -2.91 -15.24
C ASP A 26 6.05 -3.56 -14.00
N VAL A 27 6.44 -4.80 -13.67
CA VAL A 27 5.90 -5.60 -12.55
C VAL A 27 6.92 -5.80 -11.43
N VAL A 28 7.70 -4.76 -11.15
CA VAL A 28 8.70 -4.79 -10.07
C VAL A 28 8.05 -4.93 -8.69
N PRO A 29 8.75 -5.54 -7.71
CA PRO A 29 8.23 -5.76 -6.35
C PRO A 29 7.85 -4.49 -5.59
N THR A 30 8.19 -3.30 -6.07
CA THR A 30 7.82 -2.03 -5.44
C THR A 30 6.32 -1.93 -5.18
N LEU A 31 5.49 -2.29 -6.17
CA LEU A 31 4.04 -2.23 -6.03
C LEU A 31 3.55 -3.18 -4.93
N THR A 32 4.12 -4.38 -4.85
CA THR A 32 3.73 -5.35 -3.82
C THR A 32 4.09 -4.81 -2.45
N PHE A 33 5.33 -4.36 -2.23
CA PHE A 33 5.74 -3.77 -0.95
C PHE A 33 4.90 -2.56 -0.55
N GLN A 34 4.47 -1.74 -1.51
CA GLN A 34 3.58 -0.62 -1.25
C GLN A 34 2.20 -1.09 -0.77
N ILE A 35 1.62 -2.13 -1.39
CA ILE A 35 0.35 -2.72 -0.93
C ILE A 35 0.52 -3.38 0.45
N TRP A 36 1.65 -4.07 0.68
CA TRP A 36 1.96 -4.62 2.00
C TRP A 36 2.09 -3.52 3.06
N ALA A 37 2.69 -2.37 2.73
CA ALA A 37 2.71 -1.23 3.64
C ALA A 37 1.30 -0.77 4.01
N MET A 38 0.37 -0.70 3.05
CA MET A 38 -1.04 -0.37 3.30
C MET A 38 -1.67 -1.34 4.33
N LEU A 39 -1.42 -2.64 4.16
CA LEU A 39 -1.98 -3.67 5.05
C LEU A 39 -1.29 -3.73 6.42
N ILE A 40 0.04 -3.59 6.48
CA ILE A 40 0.81 -3.56 7.73
C ILE A 40 0.41 -2.36 8.58
N VAL A 41 0.28 -1.19 7.93
CA VAL A 41 -0.11 0.04 8.62
C VAL A 41 -1.56 -0.05 9.11
N GLY A 42 -2.46 -0.53 8.26
CA GLY A 42 -3.88 -0.67 8.58
C GLY A 42 -4.21 -1.75 9.60
N GLY A 43 -3.53 -2.90 9.51
CA GLY A 43 -3.87 -4.16 10.17
C GLY A 43 -4.55 -5.14 9.20
N ALA A 44 -3.89 -6.26 8.91
CA ALA A 44 -4.37 -7.27 7.95
C ALA A 44 -5.58 -8.08 8.45
N GLY A 45 -5.75 -8.20 9.77
CA GLY A 45 -6.86 -8.95 10.39
C GLY A 45 -8.15 -8.14 10.57
N ASN A 46 -8.25 -6.95 10.01
CA ASN A 46 -9.49 -6.16 10.01
C ASN A 46 -9.70 -5.43 8.68
N ASN A 47 -10.83 -5.66 8.01
CA ASN A 47 -11.17 -5.03 6.74
C ASN A 47 -11.19 -3.49 6.83
N LEU A 48 -11.66 -2.94 7.95
CA LEU A 48 -11.65 -1.50 8.17
C LEU A 48 -10.22 -0.97 8.33
N GLY A 49 -9.35 -1.74 9.00
CA GLY A 49 -7.93 -1.47 9.11
C GLY A 49 -7.27 -1.42 7.74
N ALA A 50 -7.46 -2.45 6.92
CA ALA A 50 -6.95 -2.51 5.55
C ALA A 50 -7.41 -1.31 4.70
N LEU A 51 -8.68 -0.90 4.81
CA LEU A 51 -9.20 0.25 4.07
C LEU A 51 -8.53 1.56 4.52
N VAL A 52 -8.45 1.80 5.83
CA VAL A 52 -7.82 3.01 6.38
C VAL A 52 -6.33 3.06 6.06
N GLY A 53 -5.62 1.93 6.21
CA GLY A 53 -4.21 1.81 5.86
C GLY A 53 -3.95 2.08 4.36
N THR A 54 -4.85 1.60 3.50
CA THR A 54 -4.81 1.89 2.04
C THR A 54 -4.88 3.38 1.78
N PHE A 55 -5.89 4.07 2.32
CA PHE A 55 -6.04 5.51 2.11
C PHE A 55 -4.88 6.32 2.71
N LEU A 56 -4.40 5.93 3.89
CA LEU A 56 -3.31 6.63 4.58
C LEU A 56 -2.02 6.55 3.77
N ILE A 57 -1.60 5.34 3.38
CA ILE A 57 -0.35 5.16 2.63
C ILE A 57 -0.45 5.71 1.22
N TRP A 58 -1.62 5.60 0.58
CA TRP A 58 -1.86 6.28 -0.69
C TRP A 58 -1.71 7.80 -0.55
N ALA A 59 -2.32 8.41 0.47
CA ALA A 59 -2.23 9.86 0.70
C ALA A 59 -0.79 10.31 1.01
N VAL A 60 -0.02 9.52 1.77
CA VAL A 60 1.39 9.79 2.04
C VAL A 60 2.23 9.67 0.77
N TRP A 61 1.99 8.65 -0.05
CA TRP A 61 2.71 8.47 -1.30
C TRP A 61 2.38 9.58 -2.32
N THR A 62 1.10 9.84 -2.58
CA THR A 62 0.67 10.91 -3.50
C THR A 62 1.06 12.29 -2.96
N GLY A 63 0.88 12.53 -1.68
CA GLY A 63 1.22 13.78 -1.01
C GLY A 63 2.71 14.07 -1.03
N SER A 64 3.57 13.07 -0.82
CA SER A 64 5.02 13.24 -0.92
C SER A 64 5.45 13.60 -2.34
N GLY A 65 4.90 12.93 -3.36
CA GLY A 65 5.20 13.27 -4.77
C GLY A 65 4.74 14.68 -5.14
N TRP A 66 3.53 15.06 -4.73
CA TRP A 66 3.00 16.41 -4.96
C TRP A 66 3.81 17.49 -4.23
N CYS A 67 4.17 17.25 -2.96
CA CYS A 67 4.98 18.17 -2.17
C CYS A 67 6.35 18.38 -2.80
N LEU A 68 7.00 17.30 -3.23
CA LEU A 68 8.33 17.38 -3.83
C LEU A 68 8.29 18.08 -5.19
N SER A 69 7.28 17.79 -6.03
CA SER A 69 7.10 18.48 -7.31
C SER A 69 6.86 19.98 -7.15
N LYS A 70 6.19 20.41 -6.08
CA LYS A 70 5.83 21.82 -5.88
C LYS A 70 6.93 22.64 -5.20
N TYR A 71 7.64 22.05 -4.23
CA TYR A 71 8.55 22.79 -3.36
C TYR A 71 10.04 22.45 -3.57
N ALA A 72 10.36 21.33 -4.22
CA ALA A 72 11.76 20.96 -4.44
C ALA A 72 12.33 21.61 -5.72
N PRO A 73 13.64 21.95 -5.73
CA PRO A 73 14.35 22.40 -6.92
C PRO A 73 14.21 21.39 -8.07
N VAL A 74 14.23 21.87 -9.31
CA VAL A 74 14.04 21.01 -10.51
C VAL A 74 15.07 19.88 -10.55
N GLU A 75 16.31 20.11 -10.12
CA GLU A 75 17.32 19.04 -10.07
C GLU A 75 17.00 17.95 -9.04
N ALA A 76 16.26 18.26 -7.98
CA ALA A 76 15.88 17.30 -6.94
C ALA A 76 14.63 16.48 -7.33
N GLN A 77 13.81 16.98 -8.26
CA GLN A 77 12.56 16.31 -8.66
C GLN A 77 12.79 14.95 -9.35
N ILE A 78 13.96 14.75 -9.98
CA ILE A 78 14.33 13.47 -10.60
C ILE A 78 14.44 12.32 -9.58
N TYR A 79 14.65 12.63 -8.31
CA TYR A 79 14.80 11.65 -7.23
C TYR A 79 13.48 11.35 -6.49
N THR A 80 12.34 11.88 -6.96
CA THR A 80 11.03 11.70 -6.30
C THR A 80 10.70 10.22 -6.07
N GLY A 81 10.87 9.37 -7.08
CA GLY A 81 10.60 7.94 -6.96
C GLY A 81 11.49 7.25 -5.93
N THR A 82 12.79 7.56 -5.94
CA THR A 82 13.76 7.00 -4.98
C THR A 82 13.41 7.38 -3.54
N LEU A 83 13.04 8.65 -3.31
CA LEU A 83 12.63 9.11 -1.98
C LEU A 83 11.32 8.45 -1.53
N GLN A 84 10.37 8.23 -2.43
CA GLN A 84 9.16 7.49 -2.13
C GLN A 84 9.43 6.04 -1.76
N TYR A 85 10.40 5.37 -2.39
CA TYR A 85 10.77 4.00 -2.04
C TYR A 85 11.38 3.92 -0.64
N ILE A 86 12.28 4.86 -0.31
CA ILE A 86 12.84 4.99 1.05
C ILE A 86 11.74 5.27 2.06
N LEU A 87 10.79 6.15 1.72
CA LEU A 87 9.65 6.49 2.57
C LEU A 87 8.79 5.26 2.89
N ILE A 88 8.41 4.48 1.87
CA ILE A 88 7.61 3.26 2.07
C ILE A 88 8.39 2.23 2.91
N GLY A 89 9.67 2.01 2.63
CA GLY A 89 10.52 1.12 3.42
C GLY A 89 10.61 1.54 4.88
N ALA A 90 10.81 2.85 5.13
CA ALA A 90 10.86 3.40 6.49
C ALA A 90 9.51 3.23 7.22
N ILE A 91 8.38 3.43 6.54
CA ILE A 91 7.05 3.22 7.10
C ILE A 91 6.86 1.74 7.50
N ILE A 92 7.23 0.80 6.63
CA ILE A 92 7.15 -0.63 6.95
C ILE A 92 7.99 -0.95 8.20
N VAL A 93 9.27 -0.56 8.21
CA VAL A 93 10.18 -0.86 9.32
C VAL A 93 9.68 -0.25 10.63
N SER A 94 9.28 1.02 10.62
CA SER A 94 8.76 1.71 11.81
C SER A 94 7.49 1.05 12.36
N MET A 95 6.56 0.64 11.50
CA MET A 95 5.35 -0.05 11.95
C MET A 95 5.65 -1.43 12.50
N LEU A 96 6.57 -2.19 11.89
CA LEU A 96 6.97 -3.49 12.42
C LEU A 96 7.66 -3.39 13.78
N LEU A 97 8.45 -2.32 14.01
CA LEU A 97 9.15 -2.10 15.28
C LEU A 97 8.21 -1.64 16.41
N TRP A 98 7.25 -0.76 16.11
CA TRP A 98 6.42 -0.15 17.16
C TRP A 98 5.01 -0.73 17.29
N ARG A 99 4.38 -1.15 16.19
CA ARG A 99 3.00 -1.65 16.15
C ARG A 99 2.81 -2.73 15.09
N PRO A 100 3.35 -3.95 15.31
CA PRO A 100 3.25 -5.05 14.35
C PRO A 100 1.82 -5.53 14.08
N GLN A 101 0.86 -5.17 14.95
CA GLN A 101 -0.56 -5.49 14.79
C GLN A 101 -1.31 -4.49 13.89
N GLY A 102 -0.65 -3.42 13.43
CA GLY A 102 -1.26 -2.33 12.68
C GLY A 102 -2.05 -1.34 13.57
N ILE A 103 -2.71 -0.37 12.93
CA ILE A 103 -3.53 0.64 13.62
C ILE A 103 -4.81 0.01 14.20
N PHE A 104 -5.41 -0.94 13.49
CA PHE A 104 -6.63 -1.63 13.92
C PHE A 104 -6.38 -3.14 14.08
N PRO A 105 -5.99 -3.59 15.29
CA PRO A 105 -5.68 -4.99 15.54
C PRO A 105 -6.92 -5.89 15.37
N GLU A 106 -6.67 -7.15 15.00
CA GLU A 106 -7.69 -8.18 14.81
C GLU A 106 -8.39 -8.50 16.14
N LYS A 107 -9.72 -8.61 16.10
CA LYS A 107 -10.48 -9.15 17.24
C LYS A 107 -10.36 -10.67 17.23
N LEU A 108 -9.47 -11.21 18.05
CA LEU A 108 -9.38 -12.66 18.26
C LEU A 108 -10.70 -13.15 18.89
N VAL A 109 -11.54 -13.82 18.09
CA VAL A 109 -12.71 -14.54 18.61
C VAL A 109 -12.19 -15.82 19.24
N ILE A 110 -11.98 -15.79 20.56
CA ILE A 110 -11.63 -16.99 21.31
C ILE A 110 -12.86 -17.90 21.29
N SER A 111 -12.78 -19.01 20.56
CA SER A 111 -13.77 -20.09 20.61
C SER A 111 -13.79 -20.67 22.03
N GLN A 112 -14.68 -20.19 22.89
CA GLN A 112 -15.08 -20.95 24.07
C GLN A 112 -15.94 -22.12 23.58
N SER A 113 -15.29 -23.26 23.35
CA SER A 113 -15.95 -24.56 23.20
C SER A 113 -15.37 -25.49 24.26
N GLY A 114 -16.05 -25.53 25.39
CA GLY A 114 -15.80 -26.42 26.50
C GLY A 114 -16.93 -26.22 27.49
N ASP A 115 -18.06 -26.88 27.22
CA ASP A 115 -18.94 -27.59 28.17
C ASP A 115 -20.10 -28.25 27.40
#